data_AF-A0A3G1I9C9-F1
#
_entry.id   AF-A0A3G1I9C9-F1
#
_cell.length_a   1.000
_cell.length_b   1.000
_cell.length_c   1.000
_cell.angle_alpha   90.00
_cell.angle_beta   90.00
_cell.angle_gamma   90.00
#
_symmetry.space_group_name_H-M   'P 1'
#
loop_
_entity.id
_entity.type
_entity.pdbx_description
1 polymer ?
#
loop_
_entity_poly.entity_id
_entity_poly.type
_entity_poly.pdbx_seq_one_letter_code
_entity_poly.pdbx_strand_id
1 'polypeptide(L)'
;MNTSTTFIKIWNLNINKNIECYRRVYPLIPLAYKIFLTSDGSLTRNLNITKGYEVFIKLVKQEQQIMPTLLINNQFNTLKKYNFSLSREIWLVNNKKIFMMFAKSYYKKKFLT
;
A
#
# COMPACT_ATOMS: atom_id res chain seq x y z
N MET A 1 -17.03 -2.43 -34.44
CA MET A 1 -17.70 -1.81 -33.28
C MET A 1 -17.18 -2.48 -32.03
N ASN A 2 -16.76 -1.68 -31.05
CA ASN A 2 -15.94 -2.03 -29.90
C ASN A 2 -16.82 -2.53 -28.74
N THR A 3 -16.52 -3.71 -28.18
CA THR A 3 -16.97 -4.09 -26.83
C THR A 3 -15.80 -4.76 -26.12
N SER A 4 -14.88 -3.96 -25.59
CA SER A 4 -13.92 -4.46 -24.60
C SER A 4 -14.72 -4.93 -23.38
N THR A 5 -14.82 -6.25 -23.23
CA THR A 5 -15.43 -6.89 -22.06
C THR A 5 -14.61 -6.49 -20.84
N THR A 6 -15.18 -5.61 -20.02
CA THR A 6 -14.56 -5.09 -18.81
C THR A 6 -14.35 -6.25 -17.85
N PHE A 7 -13.11 -6.72 -17.74
CA PHE A 7 -12.75 -7.78 -16.80
C PHE A 7 -12.71 -7.21 -15.37
N ILE A 8 -13.77 -7.43 -14.60
CA ILE A 8 -13.80 -7.08 -13.18
C ILE A 8 -13.25 -8.28 -12.40
N LYS A 9 -12.02 -8.17 -11.91
CA LYS A 9 -11.40 -9.17 -11.05
C LYS A 9 -11.90 -8.97 -9.61
N ILE A 10 -12.86 -9.78 -9.17
CA ILE A 10 -13.32 -9.79 -7.79
C ILE A 10 -12.39 -10.67 -6.96
N TRP A 11 -11.69 -10.08 -5.99
CA TRP A 11 -10.92 -10.84 -5.01
C TRP A 11 -11.79 -11.09 -3.78
N ASN A 12 -12.06 -12.36 -3.46
CA ASN A 12 -12.66 -12.72 -2.18
C ASN A 12 -11.60 -12.55 -1.09
N LEU A 13 -11.64 -11.41 -0.39
CA LEU A 13 -10.90 -11.20 0.85
C LEU A 13 -11.77 -11.67 2.01
N ASN A 14 -11.29 -12.64 2.78
CA ASN A 14 -11.84 -12.94 4.11
C ASN A 14 -11.46 -11.79 5.05
N ILE A 15 -12.21 -10.70 4.99
CA ILE A 15 -12.04 -9.55 5.89
C ILE A 15 -12.73 -9.91 7.21
N ASN A 16 -12.00 -9.80 8.32
CA ASN A 16 -12.57 -9.94 9.67
C ASN A 16 -13.83 -9.07 9.81
N LYS A 17 -14.91 -9.63 10.37
CA LYS A 17 -16.23 -8.98 10.46
C LYS A 17 -16.27 -7.70 11.32
N ASN A 18 -15.17 -7.35 11.99
CA ASN A 18 -15.04 -6.10 12.76
C ASN A 18 -14.47 -4.98 11.87
N ILE A 19 -15.16 -4.67 10.78
CA ILE A 19 -14.82 -3.53 9.94
C ILE A 19 -15.50 -2.30 10.56
N GLU A 20 -14.71 -1.40 11.15
CA GLU A 20 -15.19 -0.05 11.43
C GLU A 20 -15.38 0.70 10.10
N CYS A 21 -16.61 0.66 9.58
CA CYS A 21 -16.98 1.47 8.43
C CYS A 21 -17.21 2.91 8.87
N TYR A 22 -16.22 3.78 8.64
CA TYR A 22 -16.38 5.22 8.78
C TYR A 22 -17.33 5.74 7.69
N ARG A 23 -18.60 5.92 8.02
CA ARG A 23 -19.65 6.42 7.10
C ARG A 23 -19.43 7.87 6.66
N ARG A 24 -18.57 8.61 7.36
CA ARG A 24 -18.23 10.01 7.08
C ARG A 24 -16.72 10.20 7.07
N VAL A 25 -16.17 10.46 5.89
CA VAL A 25 -14.84 11.08 5.75
C VAL A 25 -14.98 12.51 6.28
N TYR A 26 -14.20 12.87 7.30
CA TYR A 26 -14.23 14.22 7.88
C TYR A 26 -14.25 15.31 6.79
N PRO A 27 -15.14 16.32 6.88
CA PRO A 27 -15.34 17.32 5.82
C PRO A 27 -14.13 18.22 5.53
N LEU A 28 -13.06 18.12 6.31
CA LEU A 28 -11.87 18.97 6.22
C LEU A 28 -10.83 18.52 5.18
N ILE A 29 -10.98 17.34 4.57
CA ILE A 29 -10.01 16.86 3.58
C ILE A 29 -10.38 17.42 2.19
N PRO A 30 -9.47 18.14 1.49
CA PRO A 30 -9.73 18.62 0.14
C PRO A 30 -10.12 17.47 -0.81
N LEU A 31 -11.05 17.74 -1.72
CA LEU A 31 -11.61 16.73 -2.64
C LEU A 31 -10.52 15.94 -3.39
N ALA A 32 -9.45 16.63 -3.81
CA ALA A 32 -8.32 16.02 -4.49
C ALA A 32 -7.63 14.93 -3.66
N TYR A 33 -7.58 15.07 -2.33
CA TYR A 33 -6.98 14.06 -1.44
C TYR A 33 -7.94 12.93 -1.08
N LYS A 34 -9.26 13.18 -1.10
CA LYS A 34 -10.26 12.14 -0.81
C LYS A 34 -10.10 10.96 -1.76
N ILE A 35 -9.90 11.22 -3.06
CA ILE A 35 -9.68 10.17 -4.06
C ILE A 35 -8.47 9.30 -3.70
N PHE A 36 -7.35 9.90 -3.26
CA PHE A 36 -6.16 9.13 -2.90
C PHE A 36 -6.34 8.33 -1.60
N LEU A 37 -7.16 8.81 -0.67
CA LEU A 37 -7.40 8.15 0.62
C LEU A 37 -8.44 7.04 0.53
N THR A 38 -9.39 7.13 -0.39
CA THR A 38 -10.48 6.15 -0.53
C THR A 38 -10.25 5.17 -1.68
N SER A 39 -9.30 5.44 -2.58
CA SER A 39 -8.98 4.52 -3.67
C SER A 39 -8.16 3.34 -3.18
N ASP A 40 -8.55 2.15 -3.62
CA ASP A 40 -7.79 0.90 -3.52
C ASP A 40 -6.77 0.74 -4.67
N GLY A 41 -6.76 1.68 -5.61
CA GLY A 41 -5.86 1.70 -6.75
C GLY A 41 -4.44 2.12 -6.38
N SER A 42 -3.49 1.81 -7.27
CA SER A 42 -2.10 2.26 -7.12
C SER A 42 -2.02 3.79 -7.08
N LEU A 43 -1.48 4.33 -5.99
CA LEU A 43 -1.28 5.78 -5.85
C LEU A 43 -0.42 6.35 -7.00
N THR A 44 0.62 5.62 -7.43
CA THR A 44 1.47 5.99 -8.56
C THR A 44 0.64 6.22 -9.82
N ARG A 45 -0.30 5.32 -10.11
CA ARG A 45 -1.20 5.44 -11.26
C ARG A 45 -2.18 6.60 -11.09
N ASN A 46 -2.72 6.77 -9.90
CA ASN A 46 -3.66 7.86 -9.61
C ASN A 46 -2.97 9.23 -9.74
N LEU A 47 -1.73 9.38 -9.29
CA LEU A 47 -0.93 10.60 -9.46
C LEU A 47 -0.65 10.91 -10.94
N ASN A 48 -0.33 9.89 -11.72
CA ASN A 48 -0.14 10.05 -13.16
C ASN A 48 -1.44 10.54 -13.85
N ILE A 49 -2.58 9.90 -13.60
CA ILE A 49 -3.86 10.26 -14.24
C ILE A 49 -4.37 11.63 -13.79
N THR A 50 -4.35 11.91 -12.47
CA THR A 50 -5.00 13.11 -11.91
C THR A 50 -4.14 14.37 -12.00
N LYS A 51 -2.82 14.21 -12.02
CA LYS A 51 -1.87 15.34 -12.00
C LYS A 51 -0.92 15.37 -13.20
N GLY A 52 -0.94 14.36 -14.07
CA GLY A 52 0.01 14.23 -15.17
C GLY A 52 1.45 13.99 -14.70
N TYR A 53 1.63 13.51 -13.46
CA TYR A 53 2.96 13.32 -12.90
C TYR A 53 3.53 11.97 -13.30
N GLU A 54 4.69 12.01 -13.95
CA GLU A 54 5.56 10.85 -14.02
C GLU A 54 6.21 10.63 -12.66
N VAL A 55 5.96 9.48 -12.06
CA VAL A 55 6.35 9.16 -10.68
C VAL A 55 7.54 8.21 -10.71
N PHE A 56 8.63 8.63 -10.11
CA PHE A 56 9.85 7.85 -9.91
C PHE A 56 10.00 7.43 -8.46
N ILE A 57 10.74 6.34 -8.25
CA ILE A 57 11.02 5.79 -6.92
C ILE A 57 12.47 6.12 -6.57
N LYS A 58 12.67 6.90 -5.50
CA LYS A 58 13.98 7.09 -4.87
C LYS A 58 14.07 6.16 -3.66
N LEU A 59 14.98 5.19 -3.71
CA LEU A 59 15.23 4.30 -2.59
C LEU A 59 15.91 5.07 -1.45
N VAL A 60 15.36 4.97 -0.24
CA VAL A 60 15.97 5.52 0.98
C VAL A 60 16.72 4.43 1.72
N LYS A 61 16.02 3.32 2.00
CA LYS A 61 16.56 2.22 2.78
C LYS A 61 15.93 0.91 2.34
N GLN A 62 16.73 -0.15 2.29
CA GLN A 62 16.25 -1.51 2.13
C GLN A 62 17.11 -2.44 2.97
N GLU A 63 16.48 -3.18 3.87
CA GLU A 63 17.19 -4.04 4.82
C GLU A 63 16.35 -5.24 5.25
N GLN A 64 17.04 -6.30 5.67
CA GLN A 64 16.43 -7.45 6.31
C GLN A 64 16.37 -7.20 7.82
N GLN A 65 15.17 -7.21 8.38
CA GLN A 65 14.92 -6.98 9.79
C GLN A 65 14.36 -8.26 10.44
N ILE A 66 14.77 -8.50 11.67
CA ILE A 66 14.13 -9.48 12.54
C ILE A 66 12.86 -8.81 13.06
N MET A 67 11.68 -9.29 12.64
CA MET A 67 10.44 -8.72 13.18
C MET A 67 10.07 -9.42 14.49
N PRO A 68 10.00 -8.72 15.63
CA PRO A 68 9.36 -9.28 16.81
C PRO A 68 7.89 -9.53 16.46
N THR A 69 7.44 -10.77 16.67
CA THR A 69 6.12 -11.29 16.29
C THR A 69 4.93 -10.51 16.86
N LEU A 70 5.17 -9.58 17.79
CA LEU A 70 4.17 -8.79 18.50
C LEU A 70 3.52 -7.68 17.66
N LEU A 71 4.17 -7.16 16.61
CA LEU A 71 3.65 -5.97 15.90
C LEU A 71 2.58 -6.27 14.84
N ILE A 72 2.31 -7.54 14.51
CA ILE A 72 1.40 -7.87 13.39
C ILE A 72 0.24 -8.80 13.81
N ASN A 73 0.32 -9.55 14.90
CA ASN A 73 -0.64 -10.64 15.14
C ASN A 73 -1.09 -10.78 16.59
N ASN A 74 -2.20 -10.13 16.96
CA ASN A 74 -3.09 -10.66 18.01
C ASN A 74 -3.92 -11.88 17.54
N GLN A 75 -3.72 -12.37 16.31
CA GLN A 75 -4.54 -13.45 15.72
C GLN A 75 -3.78 -14.70 15.25
N PHE A 76 -2.46 -14.78 15.43
CA PHE A 76 -1.71 -15.97 15.01
C PHE A 76 -0.79 -16.46 16.13
N ASN A 77 -1.39 -17.25 17.03
CA ASN A 77 -0.75 -18.00 18.10
C ASN A 77 0.10 -19.19 17.59
N THR A 78 1.02 -18.94 16.66
CA THR A 78 2.06 -19.93 16.36
C THR A 78 3.40 -19.23 16.30
N LEU A 79 4.13 -19.35 17.41
CA LEU A 79 5.55 -19.09 17.57
C LEU A 79 6.34 -19.90 16.54
N LYS A 80 6.50 -19.37 15.32
CA LYS A 80 7.51 -19.85 14.38
C LYS A 80 8.72 -18.95 14.49
N LYS A 81 9.84 -19.57 14.90
CA LYS A 81 11.24 -19.10 14.85
C LYS A 81 11.42 -17.89 13.92
N TYR A 82 11.89 -16.78 14.49
CA TYR A 82 12.45 -15.60 13.81
C TYR A 82 11.96 -15.38 12.37
N ASN A 83 10.80 -14.74 12.22
CA ASN A 83 10.33 -14.33 10.90
C ASN A 83 11.17 -13.13 10.44
N PHE A 84 12.10 -13.38 9.51
CA PHE A 84 12.77 -12.29 8.81
C PHE A 84 11.78 -11.60 7.87
N SER A 85 11.66 -10.29 8.02
CA SER A 85 10.96 -9.42 7.09
C SER A 85 11.96 -8.55 6.38
N LEU A 86 11.75 -8.30 5.10
CA LEU A 86 12.46 -7.25 4.41
C LEU A 86 11.64 -5.97 4.52
N SER A 87 12.29 -4.88 4.93
CA SER A 87 11.71 -3.55 4.96
C SER A 87 12.25 -2.73 3.80
N ARG A 88 11.39 -1.93 3.18
CA ARG A 88 11.78 -0.98 2.13
C ARG A 88 11.15 0.37 2.38
N GLU A 89 11.98 1.40 2.37
CA GLU A 89 11.63 2.80 2.51
C GLU A 89 11.95 3.53 1.21
N ILE A 90 10.98 4.26 0.68
CA ILE A 90 11.10 4.98 -0.58
C ILE A 90 10.49 6.37 -0.50
N TRP A 91 11.01 7.26 -1.33
CA TRP A 91 10.32 8.48 -1.74
C TRP A 91 9.74 8.31 -3.14
N LEU A 92 8.49 8.71 -3.31
CA LEU A 92 7.91 9.01 -4.62
C LEU A 92 8.30 10.44 -4.99
N VAL A 93 8.97 10.58 -6.13
CA VAL A 93 9.42 11.87 -6.67
C VAL A 93 8.88 12.07 -8.08
N ASN A 94 8.57 13.30 -8.46
CA ASN A 94 8.18 13.58 -9.85
C ASN A 94 9.41 13.82 -10.74
N ASN A 95 9.18 14.03 -12.04
CA ASN A 95 10.22 14.39 -13.03
C ASN A 95 11.05 15.64 -12.65
N LYS A 96 10.48 16.55 -11.85
CA LYS A 96 11.18 17.73 -11.30
C LYS A 96 11.93 17.44 -9.99
N LYS A 97 12.05 16.17 -9.59
CA LYS A 97 12.66 15.69 -8.33
C LYS A 97 12.00 16.24 -7.06
N ILE A 98 10.75 16.70 -7.15
CA ILE A 98 9.99 17.16 -5.99
C ILE A 98 9.50 15.93 -5.22
N PHE A 99 9.76 15.90 -3.91
CA PHE A 99 9.29 14.85 -3.01
C PHE A 99 7.77 14.95 -2.84
N MET A 100 7.06 13.94 -3.29
CA MET A 100 5.59 13.89 -3.21
C MET A 100 5.12 13.10 -1.99
N MET A 101 5.71 11.93 -1.75
CA MET A 101 5.27 11.07 -0.66
C MET A 101 6.33 10.06 -0.23
N PHE A 102 6.37 9.79 1.08
CA PHE A 102 7.17 8.71 1.64
C PHE A 102 6.33 7.45 1.79
N ALA A 103 6.91 6.29 1.51
CA ALA A 103 6.29 5.00 1.77
C ALA A 103 7.26 4.03 2.42
N LYS A 104 6.76 3.31 3.43
CA LYS A 104 7.46 2.22 4.09
C LYS A 104 6.63 0.94 3.96
N SER A 105 7.29 -0.13 3.55
CA SER A 105 6.66 -1.43 3.34
C SER A 105 7.47 -2.54 3.99
N TYR A 106 6.77 -3.59 4.41
CA TYR A 106 7.36 -4.80 4.98
C TYR A 106 6.85 -6.01 4.20
N TYR A 107 7.74 -6.91 3.84
CA TYR A 107 7.39 -8.15 3.14
C TYR A 107 8.06 -9.34 3.83
N LYS A 108 7.26 -10.39 4.09
CA LYS A 108 7.76 -11.64 4.65
C LYS A 108 8.52 -12.39 3.57
N LYS A 109 9.79 -12.72 3.82
CA LYS A 109 10.54 -13.60 2.95
C LYS A 109 10.06 -15.03 3.20
N LYS A 110 9.24 -15.59 2.30
CA LYS A 110 9.01 -17.03 2.30
C LYS A 110 10.31 -17.69 1.84
N PHE A 111 10.95 -18.45 2.73
CA PHE A 111 11.96 -19.38 2.31
C PHE A 111 11.26 -20.44 1.47
N LEU A 112 11.60 -20.54 0.18
CA LEU A 112 11.29 -21.72 -0.61
C LEU A 112 12.16 -22.83 -0.03
N THR A 113 11.54 -23.70 0.77
CA THR A 113 12.11 -24.96 1.25
C THR A 113 11.95 -26.03 0.20
#